data_AF-A0A0H5QIV5-F1
#
_entry.id   AF-A0A0H5QIV5-F1
#
_cell.length_a   1.000
_cell.length_b   1.000
_cell.length_c   1.000
_cell.angle_alpha   90.00
_cell.angle_beta   90.00
_cell.angle_gamma   90.00
#
_symmetry.space_group_name_H-M   'P 1'
#
loop_
_entity.id
_entity.type
_entity.pdbx_description
1 polymer ?
#
loop_
_entity_poly.entity_id
_entity_poly.type
_entity_poly.pdbx_seq_one_letter_code
_entity_poly.pdbx_strand_id
1 'polypeptide(L)'
;MGRTKWNVESIHTPSFPALHYFVYIPPHHLSPLLIDMETDTASTSTAFILPRWGGVVIANDLSAADATISNFDHVMAQVLGQVRSLFGFPIPAWAEPSSHITQVPSTVGAADWEINFIKRQRLYYNYISGAEQLRILMKLLDDNRQLPVTVHVAKLVQQSVDSLENCLTSAKSRSYNDAYNYCLVGYNAAYSAFFDETMLPLLYFPDEHVYAVYMPYFVPIAMPILSRIGEIFKLLKSRMKAQ
;
A
#
# COMPACT_ATOMS: atom_id res chain seq x y z
N MET A 1 25.97 -12.15 17.91
CA MET A 1 25.41 -11.81 16.59
C MET A 1 24.29 -10.80 16.79
N GLY A 2 24.60 -9.54 16.51
CA GLY A 2 23.72 -8.41 16.79
C GLY A 2 22.49 -8.42 15.89
N ARG A 3 21.30 -8.45 16.50
CA ARG A 3 20.07 -8.05 15.82
C ARG A 3 20.15 -6.55 15.61
N THR A 4 20.46 -6.10 14.40
CA THR A 4 20.32 -4.69 14.03
C THR A 4 18.84 -4.36 14.01
N LYS A 5 18.31 -3.90 15.15
CA LYS A 5 17.05 -3.15 15.19
C LYS A 5 17.33 -1.80 14.55
N TRP A 6 16.92 -1.62 13.31
CA TRP A 6 16.89 -0.29 12.72
C TRP A 6 16.02 0.59 13.61
N ASN A 7 16.60 1.66 14.15
CA ASN A 7 15.85 2.60 14.98
C ASN A 7 14.99 3.45 14.04
N VAL A 8 13.76 3.01 13.79
CA VAL A 8 12.76 3.68 12.93
C VAL A 8 12.14 4.92 13.61
N GLU A 9 12.79 5.47 14.62
CA GLU A 9 12.35 6.64 15.39
C GLU A 9 12.18 7.93 14.55
N SER A 10 12.63 7.95 13.29
CA SER A 10 12.39 9.08 12.38
C SER A 10 11.00 9.10 11.72
N ILE A 11 10.15 8.09 11.94
CA ILE A 11 8.73 8.17 11.53
C ILE A 11 7.90 8.48 12.78
N HIS A 12 7.89 9.75 13.19
CA HIS A 12 6.75 10.30 13.91
C HIS A 12 5.53 10.35 12.96
N THR A 13 5.02 9.19 12.56
CA THR A 13 3.59 9.08 12.24
C THR A 13 2.88 9.21 13.58
N PRO A 14 1.91 10.14 13.73
CA PRO A 14 1.06 10.08 14.90
C PRO A 14 0.49 8.66 14.96
N SER A 15 0.54 8.06 16.15
CA SER A 15 0.11 6.68 16.42
C SER A 15 -1.35 6.38 16.04
N PHE A 16 -2.09 7.38 15.53
CA PHE A 16 -3.46 7.29 15.07
C PHE A 16 -3.63 8.13 13.80
N PRO A 17 -3.95 7.55 12.64
CA PRO A 17 -4.37 8.35 11.48
C PRO A 17 -5.66 9.09 11.85
N ALA A 18 -5.61 10.42 11.83
CA ALA A 18 -6.77 11.27 12.11
C ALA A 18 -7.27 11.92 10.80
N LEU A 19 -8.60 12.04 10.68
CA LEU A 19 -9.21 12.86 9.64
C LEU A 19 -9.51 14.24 10.22
N HIS A 20 -9.00 15.29 9.57
CA HIS A 20 -9.19 16.66 10.00
C HIS A 20 -10.28 17.35 9.19
N TYR A 21 -11.30 17.87 9.87
CA TYR A 21 -12.40 18.60 9.23
C TYR A 21 -12.44 20.05 9.69
N PHE A 22 -12.49 20.96 8.73
CA PHE A 22 -12.59 22.40 8.99
C PHE A 22 -13.91 22.91 8.46
N VAL A 23 -14.68 23.53 9.34
CA VAL A 23 -15.87 24.28 8.97
C VAL A 23 -15.51 25.76 9.06
N TYR A 24 -15.48 26.43 7.91
CA TYR A 24 -15.26 27.86 7.85
C TYR A 24 -16.60 28.58 7.73
N ILE A 25 -16.89 29.48 8.66
CA ILE A 25 -18.09 30.32 8.66
C ILE A 25 -17.67 31.72 8.19
N PRO A 26 -17.97 32.13 6.95
CA PRO A 26 -17.61 33.45 6.47
C PRO A 26 -18.42 34.54 7.19
N PRO A 27 -17.84 35.73 7.39
CA PRO A 27 -18.62 36.91 7.79
C PRO A 27 -19.72 37.22 6.78
N HIS A 28 -20.86 37.78 7.23
CA HIS A 28 -22.01 38.14 6.39
C HIS A 28 -21.66 38.96 5.14
N HIS A 29 -20.65 39.84 5.22
CA HIS A 29 -20.23 40.69 4.11
C HIS A 29 -19.38 39.96 3.05
N LEU A 30 -18.92 38.74 3.34
CA LEU A 30 -18.15 37.88 2.43
C LEU A 30 -18.92 36.61 2.02
N SER A 31 -20.18 36.48 2.44
CA SER A 31 -21.04 35.35 2.04
C SER A 31 -21.86 35.71 0.79
N PRO A 32 -21.98 34.82 -0.21
CA PRO A 32 -21.43 33.46 -0.26
C PRO A 32 -19.98 33.44 -0.75
N LEU A 33 -19.13 32.69 -0.03
CA LEU A 33 -17.79 32.34 -0.47
C LEU A 33 -17.86 31.01 -1.24
N LEU A 34 -17.52 31.05 -2.52
CA LEU A 34 -17.53 29.90 -3.43
C LEU A 34 -16.11 29.54 -3.84
N ILE A 35 -15.88 28.25 -4.09
CA ILE A 35 -14.59 27.73 -4.52
C ILE A 35 -14.59 27.67 -6.04
N ASP A 36 -13.69 28.45 -6.64
CA ASP A 36 -13.49 28.43 -8.08
C ASP A 36 -12.84 27.12 -8.54
N MET A 37 -13.38 26.54 -9.59
CA MET A 37 -12.90 25.30 -10.19
C MET A 37 -12.46 25.64 -11.60
N GLU A 38 -11.19 25.38 -11.90
CA GLU A 38 -10.50 25.77 -13.15
C GLU A 38 -11.20 25.26 -14.44
N THR A 39 -12.17 24.35 -14.30
CA THR A 39 -12.86 23.65 -15.39
C THR A 39 -14.34 24.05 -15.61
N ASP A 40 -14.95 24.96 -14.84
CA ASP A 40 -16.39 25.27 -14.98
C ASP A 40 -16.74 26.77 -14.92
N THR A 41 -17.72 27.18 -15.73
CA THR A 41 -18.14 28.58 -15.96
C THR A 41 -19.09 29.17 -14.91
N ALA A 42 -19.38 28.46 -13.82
CA ALA A 42 -20.02 29.00 -12.62
C ALA A 42 -19.89 28.00 -11.47
N SER A 43 -18.73 27.94 -10.82
CA SER A 43 -18.48 27.01 -9.72
C SER A 43 -19.38 27.30 -8.51
N THR A 44 -20.28 26.38 -8.18
CA THR A 44 -21.16 26.44 -6.98
C THR A 44 -20.61 25.63 -5.80
N SER A 45 -19.34 25.21 -5.86
CA SER A 45 -18.74 24.34 -4.84
C SER A 45 -18.46 25.11 -3.55
N THR A 46 -18.92 24.55 -2.43
CA THR A 46 -18.72 25.11 -1.08
C THR A 46 -17.84 24.21 -0.20
N ALA A 47 -17.33 23.10 -0.73
CA ALA A 47 -16.56 22.13 0.04
C ALA A 47 -15.55 21.38 -0.83
N PHE A 48 -14.41 21.01 -0.25
CA PHE A 48 -13.38 20.22 -0.93
C PHE A 48 -12.69 19.26 0.02
N ILE A 49 -12.12 18.19 -0.55
CA ILE A 49 -11.44 17.12 0.20
C ILE A 49 -9.94 17.26 -0.05
N LEU A 50 -9.16 17.09 1.02
CA LEU A 50 -7.72 16.90 0.96
C LEU A 50 -7.45 15.40 1.14
N PRO A 51 -7.05 14.68 0.07
CA PRO A 51 -6.85 13.23 0.13
C PRO A 51 -5.90 12.85 1.26
N ARG A 52 -6.28 11.82 2.03
CA ARG A 52 -5.52 11.28 3.18
C ARG A 52 -5.38 12.23 4.38
N TRP A 53 -6.02 13.39 4.36
CA TRP A 53 -5.98 14.34 5.47
C TRP A 53 -7.38 14.65 6.02
N GLY A 54 -8.36 14.91 5.15
CA GLY A 54 -9.73 15.21 5.58
C GLY A 54 -10.42 16.15 4.61
N GLY A 55 -11.19 17.12 5.13
CA GLY A 55 -12.03 17.98 4.30
C GLY A 55 -12.26 19.37 4.87
N VAL A 56 -12.60 20.29 3.99
CA VAL A 56 -12.97 21.66 4.34
C VAL A 56 -14.36 21.94 3.79
N VAL A 57 -15.19 22.58 4.61
CA VAL A 57 -16.56 22.97 4.28
C VAL A 57 -16.73 24.46 4.59
N ILE A 58 -17.21 25.22 3.62
CA ILE A 58 -17.56 26.62 3.75
C ILE A 58 -19.06 26.71 4.00
N ALA A 59 -19.41 27.15 5.20
CA ALA A 59 -20.78 27.23 5.67
C ALA A 59 -21.38 28.63 5.41
N ASN A 60 -21.70 28.91 4.15
CA ASN A 60 -22.23 30.21 3.72
C ASN A 60 -23.57 30.59 4.38
N ASP A 61 -24.39 29.60 4.73
CA ASP A 61 -25.73 29.78 5.29
C ASP A 61 -25.72 29.93 6.81
N LEU A 62 -24.58 29.72 7.47
CA LEU A 62 -24.45 29.84 8.92
C LEU A 62 -24.01 31.26 9.31
N SER A 63 -24.74 31.86 10.24
CA SER A 63 -24.36 33.09 10.92
C SER A 63 -23.65 32.74 12.23
N ALA A 64 -22.53 33.39 12.54
CA ALA A 64 -21.82 33.22 13.82
C ALA A 64 -22.70 33.56 15.05
N ALA A 65 -23.80 34.31 14.87
CA ALA A 65 -24.75 34.67 15.92
C ALA A 65 -25.89 33.64 16.12
N ASP A 66 -26.20 32.81 15.11
CA ASP A 66 -27.35 31.89 15.08
C ASP A 66 -26.91 30.42 14.95
N ALA A 67 -25.74 30.08 15.47
CA ALA A 67 -25.18 28.73 15.45
C ALA A 67 -25.92 27.80 16.45
N THR A 68 -27.21 27.53 16.20
CA THR A 68 -27.95 26.44 16.84
C THR A 68 -27.62 25.11 16.15
N ILE A 69 -27.66 24.00 16.91
CA ILE A 69 -27.31 22.65 16.44
C ILE A 69 -28.12 22.23 15.19
N SER A 70 -29.37 22.69 15.07
CA SER A 70 -30.25 22.41 13.91
C SER A 70 -29.74 23.02 12.60
N ASN A 71 -28.97 24.11 12.66
CA ASN A 71 -28.50 24.80 11.46
C ASN A 71 -27.22 24.14 10.88
N PHE A 72 -26.65 23.16 11.58
CA PHE A 72 -25.47 22.42 11.12
C PHE A 72 -25.81 21.20 10.26
N ASP A 73 -27.08 20.84 10.08
CA ASP A 73 -27.48 19.64 9.34
C ASP A 73 -26.92 19.63 7.91
N HIS A 74 -26.97 20.77 7.20
CA HIS A 74 -26.40 20.88 5.86
C HIS A 74 -24.88 20.71 5.86
N VAL A 75 -24.18 21.35 6.80
CA VAL A 75 -22.71 21.24 6.92
C VAL A 75 -22.31 19.81 7.26
N MET A 76 -23.01 19.19 8.20
CA MET A 76 -22.75 17.81 8.61
C MET A 76 -23.08 16.82 7.50
N ALA A 77 -24.09 17.08 6.66
CA ALA A 77 -24.36 16.28 5.47
C ALA A 77 -23.20 16.33 4.46
N GLN A 78 -22.59 17.51 4.25
CA GLN A 78 -21.41 17.66 3.39
C GLN A 78 -20.19 16.95 4.00
N VAL A 79 -19.91 17.16 5.29
CA VAL A 79 -18.85 16.44 6.02
C VAL A 79 -19.06 14.93 5.91
N LEU A 80 -20.28 14.44 6.13
CA LEU A 80 -20.60 13.02 5.99
C LEU A 80 -20.35 12.53 4.56
N GLY A 81 -20.73 13.30 3.54
CA GLY A 81 -20.41 12.99 2.15
C GLY A 81 -18.91 12.85 1.90
N GLN A 82 -18.10 13.75 2.46
CA GLN A 82 -16.64 13.69 2.38
C GLN A 82 -16.06 12.48 3.13
N VAL A 83 -16.53 12.20 4.34
CA VAL A 83 -16.16 11.02 5.14
C VAL A 83 -16.43 9.74 4.34
N ARG A 84 -17.62 9.65 3.74
CA ARG A 84 -18.03 8.51 2.93
C ARG A 84 -17.14 8.35 1.71
N SER A 85 -16.83 9.44 1.01
CA SER A 85 -15.89 9.45 -0.12
C SER A 85 -14.51 8.94 0.29
N LEU A 86 -13.96 9.42 1.41
CA LEU A 86 -12.63 9.02 1.91
C LEU A 86 -12.58 7.55 2.33
N PHE A 87 -13.67 7.00 2.86
CA PHE A 87 -13.78 5.57 3.16
C PHE A 87 -14.04 4.70 1.92
N GLY A 88 -14.22 5.31 0.74
CA GLY A 88 -14.50 4.60 -0.50
C GLY A 88 -15.91 4.05 -0.58
N PHE A 89 -16.86 4.62 0.18
CA PHE A 89 -18.27 4.33 -0.05
C PHE A 89 -18.66 4.80 -1.46
N PRO A 90 -19.54 4.04 -2.15
CA PRO A 90 -20.06 4.48 -3.42
C PRO A 90 -20.81 5.80 -3.22
N ILE A 91 -20.27 6.88 -3.77
CA ILE A 91 -21.01 8.14 -3.88
C ILE A 91 -22.17 7.86 -4.86
N PRO A 92 -23.39 8.38 -4.64
CA PRO A 92 -24.47 8.34 -5.63
C PRO A 92 -24.02 8.98 -6.96
N ALA A 93 -23.36 8.19 -7.80
CA ALA A 93 -22.86 8.57 -9.12
C ALA A 93 -23.45 7.66 -10.22
N TRP A 94 -24.44 6.84 -9.88
CA TRP A 94 -25.11 5.92 -10.79
C TRP A 94 -26.53 6.38 -11.15
N ALA A 95 -26.86 7.64 -10.88
CA ALA A 95 -28.02 8.27 -11.51
C ALA A 95 -27.70 8.44 -13.00
N GLU A 96 -27.85 7.39 -13.79
CA GLU A 96 -28.12 7.59 -15.21
C GLU A 96 -29.31 8.56 -15.31
N PRO A 97 -29.27 9.56 -16.20
CA PRO A 97 -30.33 10.56 -16.34
C PRO A 97 -31.74 9.96 -16.50
N SER A 98 -31.82 8.69 -16.92
CA SER A 98 -33.02 7.90 -17.19
C SER A 98 -33.54 7.08 -16.00
N SER A 99 -32.80 6.97 -14.88
CA SER A 99 -33.13 6.03 -13.80
C SER A 99 -33.24 6.71 -12.43
N HIS A 100 -34.37 6.50 -11.75
CA HIS A 100 -34.62 7.04 -10.41
C HIS A 100 -34.06 6.10 -9.33
N ILE A 101 -32.81 6.41 -8.99
CA ILE A 101 -31.95 5.89 -7.93
C ILE A 101 -32.38 6.12 -6.48
N THR A 102 -33.45 5.53 -5.92
CA THR A 102 -33.68 5.62 -4.46
C THR A 102 -32.72 4.75 -3.65
N GLN A 103 -31.75 5.38 -3.01
CA GLN A 103 -30.83 4.72 -2.07
C GLN A 103 -31.53 4.45 -0.74
N VAL A 104 -31.50 3.20 -0.28
CA VAL A 104 -32.07 2.83 1.03
C VAL A 104 -31.08 3.27 2.12
N PRO A 105 -31.44 4.25 2.97
CA PRO A 105 -30.56 4.72 4.04
C PRO A 105 -30.49 3.69 5.17
N SER A 106 -29.39 3.75 5.94
CA SER A 106 -29.25 3.00 7.19
C SER A 106 -29.54 3.88 8.39
N THR A 107 -30.11 3.31 9.44
CA THR A 107 -30.29 3.97 10.73
C THR A 107 -29.00 4.01 11.56
N VAL A 108 -27.98 3.22 11.19
CA VAL A 108 -26.72 3.05 11.94
C VAL A 108 -25.51 3.63 11.18
N GLY A 109 -25.76 4.45 10.15
CA GLY A 109 -24.75 5.20 9.40
C GLY A 109 -24.34 4.57 8.06
N ALA A 110 -24.01 3.28 8.02
CA ALA A 110 -23.70 2.55 6.78
C ALA A 110 -24.78 1.49 6.50
N ALA A 111 -25.25 1.42 5.26
CA ALA A 111 -26.24 0.43 4.84
C ALA A 111 -25.57 -0.88 4.41
N ASP A 112 -26.26 -2.00 4.61
CA ASP A 112 -25.73 -3.33 4.30
C ASP A 112 -25.32 -3.47 2.83
N TRP A 113 -26.08 -2.84 1.92
CA TRP A 113 -25.74 -2.85 0.49
C TRP A 113 -24.42 -2.13 0.19
N GLU A 114 -24.10 -1.08 0.96
CA GLU A 114 -22.88 -0.30 0.83
C GLU A 114 -21.67 -1.09 1.32
N ILE A 115 -21.81 -1.74 2.47
CA ILE A 115 -20.80 -2.63 3.03
C ILE A 115 -20.55 -3.79 2.06
N ASN A 116 -21.62 -4.39 1.51
CA ASN A 116 -21.51 -5.46 0.53
C ASN A 116 -20.85 -5.02 -0.78
N PHE A 117 -21.09 -3.78 -1.23
CA PHE A 117 -20.41 -3.19 -2.38
C PHE A 117 -18.90 -3.08 -2.14
N ILE A 118 -18.50 -2.48 -1.01
CA ILE A 118 -17.09 -2.33 -0.64
C ILE A 118 -16.42 -3.70 -0.50
N LYS A 119 -17.07 -4.67 0.16
CA LYS A 119 -16.55 -6.03 0.30
C LYS A 119 -16.27 -6.68 -1.06
N ARG A 120 -17.16 -6.52 -2.04
CA ARG A 120 -16.96 -7.05 -3.41
C ARG A 120 -15.77 -6.40 -4.10
N GLN A 121 -15.65 -5.07 -4.02
CA GLN A 121 -14.50 -4.36 -4.58
C GLN A 121 -13.18 -4.79 -3.91
N ARG A 122 -13.19 -4.91 -2.57
CA ARG A 122 -12.03 -5.35 -1.79
C ARG A 122 -11.68 -6.82 -2.03
N LEU A 123 -12.66 -7.69 -2.25
CA LEU A 123 -12.42 -9.10 -2.60
C LEU A 123 -11.60 -9.19 -3.89
N TYR A 124 -12.03 -8.50 -4.95
CA TYR A 124 -11.31 -8.46 -6.22
C TYR A 124 -9.89 -7.88 -6.03
N TYR A 125 -9.80 -6.73 -5.37
CA TYR A 125 -8.52 -6.09 -5.09
C TYR A 125 -7.55 -6.98 -4.30
N ASN A 126 -8.02 -7.60 -3.21
CA ASN A 126 -7.20 -8.45 -2.35
C ASN A 126 -6.71 -9.68 -3.11
N TYR A 127 -7.55 -10.29 -3.95
CA TYR A 127 -7.16 -11.42 -4.79
C TYR A 127 -6.04 -11.04 -5.76
N ILE A 128 -6.28 -10.02 -6.59
CA ILE A 128 -5.33 -9.59 -7.62
C ILE A 128 -4.03 -9.09 -6.98
N SER A 129 -4.13 -8.27 -5.93
CA SER A 129 -2.96 -7.77 -5.22
C SER A 129 -2.19 -8.90 -4.54
N GLY A 130 -2.87 -9.86 -3.91
CA GLY A 130 -2.22 -11.01 -3.27
C GLY A 130 -1.46 -11.88 -4.28
N ALA A 131 -2.10 -12.19 -5.41
CA ALA A 131 -1.46 -12.93 -6.50
C ALA A 131 -0.26 -12.18 -7.10
N GLU A 132 -0.39 -10.86 -7.27
CA GLU A 132 0.69 -10.01 -7.77
C GLU A 132 1.87 -9.95 -6.80
N GLN A 133 1.62 -9.84 -5.49
CA GLN A 133 2.69 -9.88 -4.49
C GLN A 133 3.44 -11.21 -4.51
N LEU A 134 2.73 -12.34 -4.61
CA LEU A 134 3.36 -13.66 -4.77
C LEU A 134 4.19 -13.74 -6.06
N ARG A 135 3.69 -13.17 -7.16
CA ARG A 135 4.42 -13.11 -8.44
C ARG A 135 5.72 -12.32 -8.32
N ILE A 136 5.67 -11.15 -7.67
CA ILE A 136 6.85 -10.32 -7.42
C ILE A 136 7.83 -11.06 -6.51
N LEU A 137 7.33 -11.73 -5.46
CA LEU A 137 8.16 -12.53 -4.55
C LEU A 137 8.88 -13.67 -5.29
N MET A 138 8.18 -14.41 -6.16
CA MET A 138 8.81 -15.45 -6.98
C MET A 138 9.92 -14.88 -7.86
N LYS A 139 9.64 -13.76 -8.55
CA LYS A 139 10.65 -13.10 -9.38
C LYS A 139 11.87 -12.67 -8.56
N LEU A 140 11.64 -12.12 -7.37
CA LEU A 140 12.70 -11.71 -6.44
C LEU A 140 13.59 -12.88 -6.03
N LEU A 141 13.00 -14.05 -5.76
CA LEU A 141 13.71 -15.27 -5.42
C LEU A 141 14.51 -15.84 -6.61
N ASP A 142 13.97 -15.74 -7.83
CA ASP A 142 14.66 -16.14 -9.05
C ASP A 142 15.86 -15.24 -9.35
N ASP A 143 15.68 -13.93 -9.22
CA ASP A 143 16.71 -12.91 -9.48
C ASP A 143 17.81 -12.96 -8.40
N ASN A 144 17.48 -13.33 -7.15
CA ASN A 144 18.43 -13.37 -6.04
C ASN A 144 18.35 -14.70 -5.25
N ARG A 145 19.06 -15.71 -5.76
CA ARG A 145 19.10 -17.07 -5.19
C ARG A 145 19.74 -17.17 -3.80
N GLN A 146 20.40 -16.12 -3.33
CA GLN A 146 21.04 -16.11 -2.01
C GLN A 146 20.08 -15.67 -0.90
N LEU A 147 18.88 -15.17 -1.24
CA LEU A 147 17.87 -14.75 -0.27
C LEU A 147 17.52 -15.88 0.72
N PRO A 148 17.54 -15.63 2.04
CA PRO A 148 17.33 -16.69 3.01
C PRO A 148 15.82 -16.86 3.23
N VAL A 149 15.21 -17.86 2.59
CA VAL A 149 13.82 -18.20 2.84
C VAL A 149 13.70 -18.96 4.15
N THR A 150 13.27 -18.27 5.22
CA THR A 150 13.04 -18.90 6.51
C THR A 150 11.78 -19.78 6.49
N VAL A 151 11.70 -20.75 7.41
CA VAL A 151 10.51 -21.61 7.57
C VAL A 151 9.25 -20.77 7.83
N HIS A 152 9.39 -19.63 8.51
CA HIS A 152 8.30 -18.70 8.75
C HIS A 152 7.75 -18.11 7.44
N VAL A 153 8.64 -17.57 6.59
CA VAL A 153 8.26 -17.00 5.29
C VAL A 153 7.65 -18.07 4.39
N ALA A 154 8.24 -19.28 4.35
CA ALA A 154 7.67 -20.40 3.58
C ALA A 154 6.24 -20.74 4.02
N LYS A 155 5.97 -20.75 5.33
CA LYS A 155 4.62 -20.98 5.87
C LYS A 155 3.65 -19.86 5.49
N LEU A 156 4.08 -18.60 5.50
CA LEU A 156 3.25 -17.46 5.06
C LEU A 156 2.91 -17.56 3.57
N VAL A 157 3.88 -17.91 2.72
CA VAL A 157 3.64 -18.14 1.29
C VAL A 157 2.65 -19.27 1.07
N GLN A 158 2.82 -20.41 1.76
CA GLN A 158 1.89 -21.53 1.68
C GLN A 158 0.48 -21.12 2.14
N GLN A 159 0.36 -20.47 3.30
CA GLN A 159 -0.91 -19.96 3.80
C GLN A 159 -1.57 -18.99 2.81
N SER A 160 -0.77 -18.15 2.15
CA SER A 160 -1.26 -17.25 1.12
C SER A 160 -1.85 -17.99 -0.07
N VAL A 161 -1.12 -18.97 -0.62
CA VAL A 161 -1.57 -19.76 -1.77
C VAL A 161 -2.86 -20.51 -1.42
N ASP A 162 -2.85 -21.26 -0.32
CA ASP A 162 -4.00 -22.03 0.15
C ASP A 162 -5.24 -21.12 0.36
N SER A 163 -5.04 -19.94 0.95
CA SER A 163 -6.13 -18.99 1.19
C SER A 163 -6.66 -18.35 -0.10
N LEU A 164 -5.80 -18.05 -1.07
CA LEU A 164 -6.23 -17.49 -2.36
C LEU A 164 -6.97 -18.54 -3.22
N GLU A 165 -6.56 -19.81 -3.16
CA GLU A 165 -7.29 -20.92 -3.78
C GLU A 165 -8.66 -21.15 -3.14
N ASN A 166 -8.72 -21.13 -1.80
CA ASN A 166 -9.99 -21.19 -1.07
C ASN A 166 -10.88 -19.98 -1.40
N CYS A 167 -10.31 -18.78 -1.56
CA CYS A 167 -11.06 -17.61 -1.98
C CYS A 167 -11.74 -17.82 -3.34
N LEU A 168 -11.02 -18.33 -4.34
CA LEU A 168 -11.60 -18.65 -5.65
C LEU A 168 -12.71 -19.71 -5.54
N THR A 169 -12.50 -20.74 -4.72
CA THR A 169 -13.47 -21.82 -4.52
C THR A 169 -14.75 -21.30 -3.87
N SER A 170 -14.63 -20.48 -2.81
CA SER A 170 -15.76 -19.82 -2.15
C SER A 170 -16.45 -18.79 -3.04
N ALA A 171 -15.71 -18.07 -3.89
CA ALA A 171 -16.29 -17.14 -4.86
C ALA A 171 -17.13 -17.89 -5.91
N LYS A 172 -16.65 -19.04 -6.40
CA LYS A 172 -17.39 -19.91 -7.33
C LYS A 172 -18.64 -20.52 -6.70
N SER A 173 -18.60 -20.86 -5.41
CA SER A 173 -19.76 -21.38 -4.67
C SER A 173 -20.76 -20.29 -4.23
N ARG A 174 -20.54 -19.02 -4.63
CA ARG A 174 -21.35 -17.85 -4.27
C ARG A 174 -21.34 -17.52 -2.77
N SER A 175 -20.40 -18.05 -2.00
CA SER A 175 -20.16 -17.63 -0.61
C SER A 175 -19.21 -16.43 -0.55
N TYR A 176 -19.74 -15.23 -0.79
CA TYR A 176 -18.93 -14.01 -0.90
C TYR A 176 -18.29 -13.53 0.41
N ASN A 177 -18.93 -13.79 1.56
CA ASN A 177 -18.36 -13.42 2.86
C ASN A 177 -17.12 -14.27 3.18
N ASP A 178 -17.22 -15.59 2.97
CA ASP A 178 -16.08 -16.50 3.16
C ASP A 178 -14.98 -16.20 2.15
N ALA A 179 -15.35 -15.99 0.88
CA ALA A 179 -14.40 -15.60 -0.16
C ALA A 179 -13.65 -14.31 0.21
N TYR A 180 -14.36 -13.27 0.68
CA TYR A 180 -13.72 -12.04 1.14
C TYR A 180 -12.72 -12.30 2.27
N ASN A 181 -13.10 -13.09 3.28
CA ASN A 181 -12.23 -13.41 4.41
C ASN A 181 -10.98 -14.19 3.97
N TYR A 182 -11.15 -15.22 3.13
CA TYR A 182 -10.03 -15.99 2.59
C TYR A 182 -9.09 -15.13 1.74
N CYS A 183 -9.63 -14.29 0.86
CA CYS A 183 -8.83 -13.35 0.06
C CYS A 183 -8.08 -12.34 0.93
N LEU A 184 -8.70 -11.83 2.00
CA LEU A 184 -8.05 -10.92 2.95
C LEU A 184 -6.89 -11.61 3.68
N VAL A 185 -7.11 -12.83 4.18
CA VAL A 185 -6.05 -13.62 4.84
C VAL A 185 -4.92 -13.92 3.86
N GLY A 186 -5.25 -14.34 2.64
CA GLY A 186 -4.26 -14.63 1.59
C GLY A 186 -3.41 -13.41 1.25
N TYR A 187 -4.05 -12.27 0.96
CA TYR A 187 -3.37 -11.00 0.70
C TYR A 187 -2.43 -10.60 1.85
N ASN A 188 -2.91 -10.65 3.09
CA ASN A 188 -2.10 -10.27 4.26
C ASN A 188 -0.92 -11.23 4.48
N ALA A 189 -1.09 -12.52 4.19
CA ALA A 189 -0.02 -13.51 4.28
C ALA A 189 1.05 -13.28 3.19
N ALA A 190 0.65 -13.04 1.93
CA ALA A 190 1.56 -12.66 0.85
C ALA A 190 2.34 -11.38 1.18
N TYR A 191 1.63 -10.36 1.65
CA TYR A 191 2.21 -9.08 2.03
C TYR A 191 3.23 -9.26 3.16
N SER A 192 2.85 -9.99 4.22
CA SER A 192 3.75 -10.28 5.35
C SER A 192 4.98 -11.08 4.91
N ALA A 193 4.83 -12.04 4.00
CA ALA A 193 5.95 -12.82 3.48
C ALA A 193 6.94 -11.97 2.67
N PHE A 194 6.42 -11.07 1.83
CA PHE A 194 7.26 -10.19 1.00
C PHE A 194 8.03 -9.16 1.84
N PHE A 195 7.37 -8.60 2.86
CA PHE A 195 7.95 -7.57 3.75
C PHE A 195 8.57 -8.14 5.04
N ASP A 196 8.85 -9.44 5.09
CA ASP A 196 9.45 -10.06 6.26
C ASP A 196 10.87 -9.52 6.53
N GLU A 197 11.18 -9.25 7.80
CA GLU A 197 12.49 -8.70 8.23
C GLU A 197 13.67 -9.57 7.82
N THR A 198 13.47 -10.88 7.61
CA THR A 198 14.53 -11.82 7.22
C THR A 198 14.82 -11.82 5.71
N MET A 199 13.90 -11.30 4.89
CA MET A 199 14.05 -11.21 3.43
C MET A 199 14.75 -9.92 2.99
N LEU A 200 14.69 -8.86 3.80
CA LEU A 200 15.31 -7.55 3.55
C LEU A 200 16.86 -7.49 3.56
N PRO A 201 17.60 -8.20 4.44
CA PRO A 201 19.02 -7.91 4.69
C PRO A 201 19.98 -8.26 3.55
N LEU A 202 19.65 -9.23 2.68
CA LEU A 202 20.52 -9.62 1.56
C LEU A 202 20.27 -8.86 0.26
N LEU A 203 19.22 -8.02 0.20
CA LEU A 203 19.09 -7.02 -0.86
C LEU A 203 20.13 -5.90 -0.72
N TYR A 204 20.67 -5.70 0.48
CA TYR A 204 21.56 -4.58 0.81
C TYR A 204 23.05 -4.95 0.87
N PHE A 205 23.41 -6.22 0.73
CA PHE A 205 24.81 -6.64 0.59
C PHE A 205 25.03 -7.35 -0.75
N PRO A 206 25.09 -6.61 -1.86
CA PRO A 206 25.54 -7.12 -3.15
C PRO A 206 26.85 -7.89 -3.02
N ASP A 207 27.06 -8.87 -3.92
CA ASP A 207 28.30 -9.64 -4.01
C ASP A 207 29.54 -8.71 -4.09
N GLU A 208 29.40 -7.51 -4.69
CA GLU A 208 30.47 -6.52 -4.75
C GLU A 208 30.98 -6.09 -3.37
N HIS A 209 30.11 -6.02 -2.36
CA HIS A 209 30.52 -5.65 -1.00
C HIS A 209 31.22 -6.80 -0.29
N VAL A 210 30.83 -8.04 -0.57
CA VAL A 210 31.56 -9.23 -0.12
C VAL A 210 32.97 -9.20 -0.71
N TYR A 211 33.11 -9.03 -2.03
CA TYR A 211 34.42 -8.91 -2.66
C TYR A 211 35.21 -7.70 -2.16
N ALA A 212 34.59 -6.54 -1.96
CA ALA A 212 35.27 -5.36 -1.44
C ALA A 212 35.84 -5.55 -0.03
N VAL A 213 35.14 -6.28 0.84
CA VAL A 213 35.62 -6.62 2.19
C VAL A 213 36.73 -7.66 2.15
N TYR A 214 36.61 -8.68 1.30
CA TYR A 214 37.53 -9.82 1.30
C TYR A 214 38.75 -9.66 0.37
N MET A 215 38.65 -8.94 -0.75
CA MET A 215 39.75 -8.74 -1.69
C MET A 215 41.03 -8.19 -1.04
N PRO A 216 40.99 -7.20 -0.11
CA PRO A 216 42.19 -6.73 0.58
C PRO A 216 42.96 -7.82 1.35
N TYR A 217 42.28 -8.87 1.82
CA TYR A 217 42.91 -9.98 2.52
C TYR A 217 43.49 -11.03 1.58
N PHE A 218 42.80 -11.33 0.47
CA PHE A 218 43.21 -12.41 -0.44
C PHE A 218 44.20 -11.95 -1.51
N VAL A 219 44.11 -10.71 -2.00
CA VAL A 219 45.01 -10.19 -3.05
C VAL A 219 46.49 -10.23 -2.64
N PRO A 220 46.88 -9.81 -1.42
CA PRO A 220 48.29 -9.87 -0.99
C PRO A 220 48.84 -11.30 -0.91
N ILE A 221 47.99 -12.29 -0.61
CA ILE A 221 48.39 -13.70 -0.52
C ILE A 221 48.44 -14.34 -1.92
N ALA A 222 47.50 -14.00 -2.79
CA ALA A 222 47.40 -14.55 -4.14
C ALA A 222 48.52 -14.03 -5.06
N MET A 223 48.94 -12.77 -4.92
CA MET A 223 49.88 -12.13 -5.84
C MET A 223 51.27 -12.83 -5.88
N PRO A 224 51.92 -13.18 -4.75
CA PRO A 224 53.17 -13.93 -4.76
C PRO A 224 53.04 -15.33 -5.41
N ILE A 225 51.92 -16.01 -5.15
CA ILE A 225 51.68 -17.37 -5.68
C ILE A 225 51.54 -17.31 -7.21
N LEU A 226 50.75 -16.36 -7.73
CA LEU A 226 50.57 -16.15 -9.16
C LEU A 226 51.89 -15.79 -9.85
N SER A 227 52.74 -14.97 -9.20
CA SER A 227 54.07 -14.64 -9.73
C SER A 227 54.93 -15.89 -9.91
N ARG A 228 54.96 -16.79 -8.92
CA ARG A 228 55.74 -18.03 -8.99
C ARG A 228 55.21 -19.00 -10.05
N ILE A 229 53.90 -19.13 -10.18
CA ILE A 229 53.28 -19.95 -11.24
C ILE A 229 53.67 -19.41 -12.62
N GLY A 230 53.66 -18.09 -12.81
CA GLY A 230 54.07 -17.46 -14.07
C GLY A 230 55.53 -17.71 -14.45
N GLU A 231 56.44 -17.72 -13.46
CA GLU A 231 57.85 -18.08 -13.67
C GLU A 231 58.00 -19.54 -14.12
N ILE A 232 57.31 -20.47 -13.46
CA ILE A 232 57.33 -21.90 -13.80
C ILE A 232 56.81 -22.14 -15.22
N PHE A 233 55.71 -21.47 -15.61
CA PHE A 233 55.17 -21.57 -16.97
C PHE A 233 56.15 -21.05 -18.03
N LYS A 234 56.88 -19.96 -17.77
CA LYS A 234 57.91 -19.47 -18.68
C LYS A 234 59.04 -20.49 -18.85
N LEU A 235 59.49 -21.11 -17.75
CA LEU A 235 60.53 -22.14 -17.77
C LEU A 235 60.10 -23.40 -18.54
N LEU A 236 58.86 -23.84 -18.38
CA LEU A 236 58.31 -24.96 -19.15
C LEU A 236 58.24 -24.63 -20.64
N LYS A 237 57.78 -23.42 -20.99
CA LYS A 237 57.67 -22.98 -22.39
C LYS A 237 59.04 -22.80 -23.05
N SER A 238 60.06 -22.33 -22.32
CA SER A 238 61.43 -22.25 -22.85
C SER A 238 62.05 -23.64 -23.04
N ARG A 239 61.74 -24.60 -22.17
CA ARG A 239 62.17 -26.01 -22.35
C ARG A 239 61.54 -26.66 -23.57
N MET A 240 60.24 -26.43 -23.81
CA MET A 240 59.54 -26.95 -24.99
C MET A 240 60.00 -26.31 -26.31
N LYS A 241 60.61 -25.11 -26.28
CA LYS A 241 61.16 -24.44 -27.46
C LYS A 241 62.63 -24.79 -27.75
N ALA A 242 63.33 -25.36 -26.77
CA ALA A 242 64.74 -25.75 -26.88
C ALA A 242 64.93 -27.21 -27.31
N GLN A 243 63.84 -27.90 -27.60
CA GLN A 243 63.75 -29.29 -28.03
C GLN A 243 63.01 -29.34 -29.37
#